data_AF-B4GI66-F1
#
_entry.id   AF-B4GI66-F1
#
_cell.length_a   1.000
_cell.length_b   1.000
_cell.length_c   1.000
_cell.angle_alpha   90.00
_cell.angle_beta   90.00
_cell.angle_gamma   90.00
#
_symmetry.space_group_name_H-M   'P 1'
#
loop_
_entity.id
_entity.type
_entity.pdbx_description
1 polymer ?
#
loop_
_entity_poly.entity_id
_entity_poly.type
_entity_poly.pdbx_seq_one_letter_code
_entity_poly.pdbx_strand_id
1 'polypeptide(L)' 'MHLFCDIDMLGRHRLIWFFPNHCIWVWNNKYAHEGFYRLYKMYQLEAFFFGQWNVRLFQYELEKATFYAN' A
#
# COMPACT_ATOMS: atom_id res chain seq x y z
N MET A 1 -7.50 3.95 -10.03
CA MET A 1 -7.94 3.04 -8.94
C MET A 1 -6.78 2.09 -8.66
N HIS A 2 -5.91 2.46 -7.71
CA HIS A 2 -4.58 1.84 -7.44
C HIS A 2 -4.46 1.45 -5.95
N LEU A 3 -5.58 1.11 -5.32
CA LEU A 3 -5.73 1.06 -3.85
C LEU A 3 -6.20 -0.29 -3.32
N PHE A 4 -6.08 -1.37 -4.10
CA PHE A 4 -6.75 -2.62 -3.75
C PHE A 4 -5.97 -3.50 -2.78
N CYS A 5 -4.63 -3.48 -2.86
CA CYS A 5 -3.77 -4.33 -2.06
C CYS A 5 -2.83 -3.48 -1.20
N ASP A 6 -3.32 -2.92 -0.09
CA ASP A 6 -2.53 -2.12 0.85
C ASP A 6 -1.58 -3.01 1.69
N ILE A 7 -0.64 -3.66 1.02
CA ILE A 7 0.26 -4.68 1.59
C ILE A 7 1.37 -4.03 2.43
N ASP A 8 1.56 -2.72 2.35
CA ASP A 8 2.56 -1.98 3.14
C ASP A 8 2.13 -1.70 4.59
N MET A 9 0.88 -1.99 4.96
CA MET A 9 0.39 -1.74 6.31
C MET A 9 1.02 -2.65 7.39
N LEU A 10 1.18 -2.08 8.58
CA LEU A 10 1.42 -2.83 9.82
C LEU A 10 0.24 -3.78 10.07
N GLY A 11 0.52 -5.02 10.48
CA GLY A 11 -0.54 -6.00 10.71
C GLY A 11 -1.15 -6.61 9.44
N ARG A 12 -0.55 -6.42 8.26
CA ARG A 12 -0.97 -7.02 6.97
C ARG A 12 -1.34 -8.51 7.03
N HIS A 13 -0.69 -9.29 7.88
CA HIS A 13 -0.99 -10.71 8.08
C HIS A 13 -2.41 -10.99 8.62
N ARG A 14 -3.00 -10.03 9.34
CA ARG A 14 -4.38 -10.09 9.84
C ARG A 14 -5.37 -9.52 8.83
N LEU A 15 -4.94 -8.51 8.07
CA LEU A 15 -5.78 -7.77 7.13
C LEU A 15 -5.91 -8.44 5.76
N ILE A 16 -4.95 -9.30 5.38
CA ILE A 16 -4.89 -9.88 4.04
C ILE A 16 -6.18 -10.61 3.63
N TRP A 17 -6.87 -11.24 4.57
CA TRP A 17 -8.09 -11.99 4.33
C TRP A 17 -9.30 -11.11 3.96
N PHE A 18 -9.21 -9.80 4.18
CA PHE A 18 -10.24 -8.84 3.80
C PHE A 18 -9.95 -8.18 2.44
N PHE A 19 -8.79 -8.46 1.83
CA PHE A 19 -8.45 -7.91 0.53
C PHE A 19 -9.10 -8.69 -0.62
N PRO A 20 -9.18 -8.08 -1.82
CA PRO A 20 -9.64 -8.78 -3.01
C PRO A 20 -8.85 -10.07 -3.30
N ASN A 21 -9.51 -11.02 -3.97
CA ASN A 21 -8.96 -12.35 -4.24
C ASN A 21 -7.57 -12.33 -4.89
N HIS A 22 -7.29 -11.39 -5.80
CA HIS A 22 -5.99 -11.29 -6.45
C HIS A 22 -4.88 -10.91 -5.45
N CYS A 23 -5.16 -10.07 -4.45
CA CYS A 23 -4.20 -9.71 -3.40
C CYS A 23 -3.87 -10.92 -2.52
N ILE A 24 -4.90 -11.69 -2.14
CA ILE A 24 -4.75 -12.91 -1.34
C ILE A 24 -3.90 -13.93 -2.09
N TRP A 25 -4.14 -14.09 -3.40
CA TRP A 25 -3.38 -15.00 -4.24
C TRP A 25 -1.89 -14.62 -4.33
N VAL A 26 -1.59 -13.34 -4.59
CA VAL A 26 -0.21 -12.84 -4.59
C VAL A 26 0.44 -13.04 -3.22
N TRP A 27 -0.27 -12.76 -2.13
CA TRP A 27 0.25 -12.96 -0.78
C TRP A 27 0.59 -14.41 -0.47
N ASN A 28 -0.26 -15.35 -0.86
CA ASN A 28 -0.06 -16.77 -0.61
C ASN A 28 1.11 -17.32 -1.45
N ASN A 29 1.30 -16.82 -2.67
CA ASN A 29 2.31 -17.30 -3.60
C ASN A 29 3.62 -16.49 -3.59
N LYS A 30 3.77 -15.47 -2.73
CA LYS A 30 4.90 -14.52 -2.72
C LYS A 30 6.31 -15.14 -2.65
N TYR A 31 6.43 -16.40 -2.19
CA TYR A 31 7.70 -17.12 -2.09
C TYR A 31 7.80 -18.34 -3.00
N ALA A 32 6.87 -18.51 -3.95
CA ALA A 32 6.86 -19.67 -4.83
C ALA A 32 7.94 -19.59 -5.93
N HIS A 33 8.19 -18.40 -6.51
CA HIS A 33 9.30 -18.13 -7.43
C HIS A 33 9.57 -16.62 -7.53
N GLU A 34 10.65 -16.22 -8.22
CA GLU A 34 11.09 -14.81 -8.33
C GLU A 34 10.01 -13.86 -8.88
N GLY A 35 9.31 -14.27 -9.94
CA GLY A 35 8.22 -13.50 -10.53
C GLY A 35 7.10 -13.15 -9.54
N PHE A 36 6.71 -14.10 -8.69
CA PHE A 36 5.74 -13.82 -7.62
C PHE A 36 6.28 -12.86 -6.57
N TYR A 37 7.55 -13.00 -6.19
CA TYR A 37 8.16 -12.09 -5.22
C TYR A 37 8.22 -10.67 -5.80
N ARG A 38 8.55 -10.52 -7.08
CA ARG A 38 8.54 -9.23 -7.77
C ARG A 38 7.14 -8.62 -7.82
N LEU A 39 6.12 -9.41 -8.14
CA LEU A 39 4.72 -8.96 -8.14
C LEU A 39 4.27 -8.51 -6.74
N TYR A 40 4.60 -9.29 -5.71
CA TYR A 40 4.34 -8.93 -4.31
C TYR A 40 5.00 -7.61 -3.92
N LYS A 41 6.28 -7.40 -4.31
CA LYS A 41 7.00 -6.15 -4.07
C LYS A 41 6.44 -4.97 -4.86
N MET A 42 5.91 -5.20 -6.06
CA MET A 42 5.22 -4.17 -6.84
C MET A 42 3.97 -3.67 -6.13
N TYR A 43 3.13 -4.58 -5.62
CA TYR A 43 1.95 -4.20 -4.83
C TYR A 43 2.31 -3.51 -3.51
N GLN A 44 3.39 -3.93 -2.86
CA GLN A 44 3.90 -3.21 -1.68
C GLN A 44 4.33 -1.78 -2.04
N LEU A 45 5.01 -1.59 -3.17
CA LEU A 45 5.46 -0.28 -3.63
C LEU A 45 4.27 0.62 -3.99
N GLU A 46 3.27 0.08 -4.69
CA GLU A 46 2.04 0.77 -5.03
C GLU A 46 1.30 1.26 -3.77
N ALA A 47 1.14 0.37 -2.77
CA ALA A 47 0.55 0.69 -1.48
C ALA A 47 1.29 1.82 -0.74
N PHE A 48 2.63 1.83 -0.77
CA PHE A 48 3.42 2.89 -0.16
C PHE A 48 3.16 4.25 -0.84
N PHE A 49 3.26 4.31 -2.17
CA PHE A 49 3.13 5.56 -2.92
C PHE A 49 1.72 6.15 -2.84
N PHE A 50 0.69 5.33 -3.04
CA PHE A 50 -0.69 5.81 -3.10
C PHE A 50 -1.40 5.83 -1.74
N GLY A 51 -0.89 5.10 -0.75
CA GLY A 51 -1.38 5.15 0.62
C GLY A 51 -0.60 6.14 1.46
N GLN A 52 0.34 5.64 2.25
CA GLN A 52 1.01 6.40 3.30
C GLN A 52 1.79 7.61 2.79
N TRP A 53 2.47 7.51 1.64
CA TRP A 53 3.24 8.61 1.08
C TRP A 53 2.31 9.70 0.52
N ASN A 54 1.24 9.32 -0.18
CA ASN A 54 0.23 10.26 -0.66
C ASN A 54 -0.38 11.09 0.48
N VAL A 55 -0.77 10.43 1.58
CA VAL A 55 -1.32 11.13 2.76
C VAL A 55 -0.31 12.12 3.34
N ARG A 56 0.95 11.70 3.52
CA ARG A 56 2.01 12.59 4.03
C ARG A 56 2.26 13.79 3.11
N LEU A 57 2.23 13.57 1.79
CA LEU A 57 2.40 14.64 0.81
C LEU A 57 1.25 15.64 0.89
N PHE A 58 0.00 15.15 0.96
CA PHE A 58 -1.18 15.98 1.15
C PHE A 58 -1.08 16.84 2.42
N GLN A 59 -0.70 16.24 3.56
CA GLN A 59 -0.51 16.96 4.82
C GLN A 59 0.58 18.03 4.71
N TYR A 60 1.68 17.72 4.04
CA TYR A 60 2.78 18.66 3.86
C TYR A 60 2.41 19.86 2.97
N GLU A 61 1.73 19.61 1.85
CA GLU A 61 1.42 20.65 0.85
C GLU A 61 0.19 21.48 1.22
N LEU A 62 -0.86 20.85 1.75
CA LEU A 62 -2.15 21.50 1.97
C LEU A 62 -2.38 21.86 3.44
N GLU A 63 -2.17 20.91 4.36
CA GLU A 63 -2.47 21.12 5.79
C GLU A 63 -1.45 22.04 6.48
N LYS A 64 -0.17 21.94 6.09
CA LYS A 64 0.87 22.83 6.61
C LYS A 64 0.69 24.27 6.14
N ALA A 65 0.29 24.46 4.87
CA ALA A 65 0.06 25.78 4.31
C ALA A 65 -1.13 26.50 4.98
N THR A 66 -2.18 25.77 5.37
CA THR A 66 -3.33 26.35 6.07
C THR A 66 -3.04 26.68 7.55
N PHE A 67 -2.18 25.90 8.22
CA PHE A 67 -1.83 26.14 9.63
C PHE A 67 -1.05 27.45 9.89
N TYR A 68 -0.24 27.92 8.94
CA TYR A 68 0.52 29.19 9.06
C TYR A 68 -0.22 30.41 8.48
N ALA A 69 -1.43 30.25 7.96
CA ALA A 69 -2.20 31.30 7.31
C ALA A 69 -3.24 31.99 8.22
N ASN A 70 -3.23 31.69 9.54
CA ASN A 70 -4.06 32.34 10.56
C ASN A 70 -3.21 33.04 11.62
#